data_AF-A0A932FJF6-F1
#
_entry.id   AF-A0A932FJF6-F1
#
_cell.length_a   1.000
_cell.length_b   1.000
_cell.length_c   1.000
_cell.angle_alpha   90.00
_cell.angle_beta   90.00
_cell.angle_gamma   90.00
#
_symmetry.space_group_name_H-M   'P 1'
#
loop_
_entity.id
_entity.type
_entity.pdbx_description
1 polymer ?
#
loop_
_entity_poly.entity_id
_entity_poly.type
_entity_poly.pdbx_seq_one_letter_code
_entity_poly.pdbx_strand_id
1 'polypeptide(L)'
;MLTKADVATLRRLVGSLYERELTAVLEGLAKAVDDWRAGRIDAFKLSDAIHHVHKKNQALWGDFNSGLPPNLLVKLAIERGVLRADEVPEPLLAKLGPLEPESPSTKD
;
A
#
# COMPACT_ATOMS: atom_id res chain seq x y z
N MET A 1 10.54 20.47 -9.63
CA MET A 1 10.02 19.71 -10.81
C MET A 1 10.55 18.29 -10.76
N LEU A 2 9.71 17.29 -11.06
CA LEU A 2 10.12 15.88 -11.13
C LEU A 2 10.70 15.56 -12.51
N THR A 3 11.82 14.85 -12.53
CA THR A 3 12.45 14.31 -13.75
C THR A 3 11.85 12.95 -14.13
N LYS A 4 12.15 12.46 -15.34
CA LYS A 4 11.78 11.09 -15.76
C LYS A 4 12.35 10.02 -14.82
N ALA A 5 13.58 10.22 -14.32
CA ALA A 5 14.22 9.31 -13.39
C ALA A 5 13.55 9.33 -12.00
N ASP A 6 13.12 10.52 -11.54
CA ASP A 6 12.33 10.65 -10.30
C ASP A 6 11.02 9.86 -10.42
N VAL A 7 10.29 10.03 -11.53
CA VAL A 7 9.02 9.31 -11.76
C VAL A 7 9.23 7.79 -11.83
N ALA A 8 10.30 7.31 -12.47
CA ALA A 8 10.64 5.89 -12.49
C ALA A 8 10.91 5.36 -11.07
N THR A 9 11.64 6.13 -10.26
CA THR A 9 11.93 5.78 -8.87
C THR A 9 10.67 5.72 -8.03
N LEU A 10 9.77 6.70 -8.16
CA LEU A 10 8.49 6.71 -7.45
C LEU A 10 7.64 5.50 -7.80
N ARG A 11 7.56 5.12 -9.09
CA ARG A 11 6.83 3.91 -9.51
C ARG A 11 7.41 2.64 -8.89
N ARG A 12 8.73 2.52 -8.82
CA ARG A 12 9.39 1.39 -8.16
C ARG A 12 9.04 1.35 -6.67
N LEU A 13 9.08 2.50 -5.99
CA LEU A 13 8.69 2.60 -4.57
C LEU A 13 7.23 2.21 -4.36
N VAL A 14 6.31 2.68 -5.20
CA VAL A 14 4.89 2.27 -5.15
C VAL A 14 4.74 0.77 -5.35
N GLY A 15 5.45 0.17 -6.30
CA GLY A 15 5.43 -1.27 -6.54
C GLY A 15 5.90 -2.07 -5.33
N SER A 16 7.04 -1.70 -4.75
CA SER A 16 7.57 -2.35 -3.54
C SER A 16 6.66 -2.15 -2.32
N LEU A 17 6.04 -0.98 -2.19
CA LEU A 17 5.06 -0.72 -1.14
C LEU A 17 3.85 -1.64 -1.28
N TYR A 18 3.29 -1.76 -2.49
CA TYR A 18 2.16 -2.63 -2.76
C TYR A 18 2.50 -4.10 -2.45
N GLU A 19 3.66 -4.56 -2.90
CA GLU A 19 4.16 -5.92 -2.62
C GLU A 19 4.26 -6.19 -1.11
N ARG A 20 4.78 -5.23 -0.33
CA ARG A 20 4.91 -5.39 1.13
C ARG A 20 3.55 -5.50 1.82
N GLU A 21 2.61 -4.63 1.47
CA GLU A 21 1.26 -4.69 2.05
C GLU A 21 0.53 -5.96 1.64
N LEU A 22 0.67 -6.38 0.38
CA LEU A 22 0.09 -7.63 -0.09
C LEU A 22 0.70 -8.84 0.63
N THR A 23 2.01 -8.85 0.81
CA THR A 23 2.71 -9.89 1.57
C THR A 23 2.18 -10.02 2.98
N ALA A 24 2.02 -8.90 3.71
CA ALA A 24 1.48 -8.93 5.08
C ALA A 24 0.05 -9.50 5.14
N VAL A 25 -0.79 -9.21 4.14
CA VAL A 25 -2.13 -9.79 4.04
C VAL A 25 -2.06 -11.30 3.79
N LEU A 26 -1.16 -11.75 2.90
CA LEU A 26 -1.00 -13.15 2.53
C LEU A 26 -0.36 -14.00 3.63
N GLU A 27 0.54 -13.44 4.44
CA GLU A 27 1.10 -14.10 5.62
C GLU A 27 0.02 -14.50 6.62
N GLY A 28 -1.00 -13.64 6.81
CA GLY A 28 -2.16 -13.95 7.63
C GLY A 28 -2.97 -15.14 7.08
N LEU A 29 -3.12 -15.22 5.76
CA LEU A 29 -3.77 -16.37 5.11
C LEU A 29 -2.94 -17.65 5.25
N ALA A 30 -1.63 -17.56 5.02
CA ALA A 30 -0.72 -18.70 5.15
C ALA A 30 -0.80 -19.31 6.56
N LYS A 31 -0.79 -18.46 7.59
CA LYS A 31 -1.00 -18.90 8.98
C LYS A 31 -2.35 -19.60 9.19
N ALA A 32 -3.43 -19.07 8.63
CA ALA A 32 -4.75 -19.71 8.73
C ALA A 32 -4.78 -21.09 8.05
N VAL A 33 -4.13 -21.23 6.90
CA VAL A 33 -3.97 -22.53 6.21
C VAL A 33 -3.18 -23.51 7.08
N ASP A 34 -2.10 -23.08 7.71
CA ASP A 34 -1.30 -23.93 8.61
C ASP A 34 -2.08 -24.34 9.87
N ASP A 35 -2.87 -23.43 10.44
CA ASP A 35 -3.74 -23.72 11.57
C ASP A 35 -4.83 -24.74 11.20
N TRP A 36 -5.40 -24.65 9.99
CA TRP A 36 -6.38 -25.61 9.49
C TRP A 36 -5.75 -26.99 9.26
N ARG A 37 -4.57 -27.05 8.61
CA ARG A 37 -3.83 -28.31 8.41
C ARG A 37 -3.47 -28.99 9.72
N ALA A 38 -3.19 -28.22 10.76
CA ALA A 38 -2.91 -28.71 12.10
C ALA A 38 -4.18 -29.05 12.92
N GLY A 39 -5.38 -28.90 12.36
CA GLY A 39 -6.65 -29.14 13.05
C GLY A 39 -6.99 -28.12 14.15
N ARG A 40 -6.28 -26.98 14.21
CA ARG A 40 -6.54 -25.90 15.19
C ARG A 40 -7.77 -25.07 14.83
N ILE A 41 -8.10 -25.00 13.55
CA ILE A 41 -9.33 -24.39 13.04
C ILE A 41 -10.02 -25.35 12.06
N ASP A 42 -11.34 -25.24 11.95
CA ASP A 42 -12.12 -26.00 10.97
C ASP A 42 -12.14 -25.32 9.59
N ALA A 43 -12.77 -25.98 8.62
CA ALA A 43 -12.89 -25.46 7.26
C ALA A 43 -13.76 -24.19 7.16
N PHE A 44 -14.71 -23.98 8.08
CA PHE A 44 -15.54 -22.77 8.09
C PHE A 44 -14.71 -21.55 8.47
N LYS A 45 -13.90 -21.67 9.52
CA LYS A 45 -12.95 -20.61 9.94
C LYS A 45 -11.92 -20.28 8.88
N LEU A 46 -11.40 -21.28 8.16
CA LEU A 46 -10.50 -21.04 7.03
C LEU A 46 -11.23 -20.30 5.89
N SER A 47 -12.46 -20.72 5.58
CA SER A 47 -13.28 -20.06 4.56
C SER A 47 -13.53 -18.58 4.91
N ASP A 48 -13.84 -18.27 6.17
CA ASP A 48 -13.99 -16.89 6.63
C ASP A 48 -12.70 -16.10 6.50
N ALA A 49 -11.55 -16.68 6.86
CA ALA A 49 -10.25 -16.04 6.70
C ALA A 49 -9.95 -15.69 5.22
N ILE A 50 -10.27 -16.60 4.30
CA ILE A 50 -10.15 -16.37 2.85
C ILE A 50 -11.05 -15.20 2.41
N HIS A 51 -12.31 -15.17 2.86
CA HIS A 51 -13.22 -14.06 2.54
C HIS A 51 -12.70 -12.71 3.07
N HIS A 52 -12.14 -12.68 4.28
CA HIS A 52 -11.54 -11.47 4.84
C HIS A 52 -10.31 -11.01 4.06
N VAL A 53 -9.43 -11.94 3.67
CA VAL A 53 -8.25 -11.65 2.85
C VAL A 53 -8.66 -11.12 1.48
N HIS A 54 -9.67 -11.71 0.85
CA HIS A 54 -10.20 -11.22 -0.43
C HIS A 54 -10.65 -9.76 -0.33
N LYS A 55 -11.43 -9.40 0.70
CA LYS A 55 -11.86 -8.01 0.92
C LYS A 55 -10.69 -7.05 1.13
N LYS A 56 -9.68 -7.45 1.91
CA LYS A 56 -8.47 -6.63 2.11
C LYS A 56 -7.69 -6.44 0.81
N ASN A 57 -7.52 -7.50 0.03
CA ASN A 57 -6.85 -7.43 -1.26
C ASN A 57 -7.60 -6.53 -2.25
N GLN A 58 -8.93 -6.58 -2.26
CA GLN A 58 -9.75 -5.69 -3.09
C GLN A 58 -9.55 -4.21 -2.72
N ALA A 59 -9.54 -3.89 -1.41
CA ALA A 59 -9.28 -2.54 -0.94
C ALA A 59 -7.86 -2.07 -1.31
N LEU A 60 -6.86 -2.93 -1.09
CA LEU A 60 -5.48 -2.65 -1.43
C LEU A 60 -5.31 -2.42 -2.94
N TRP A 61 -5.93 -3.26 -3.78
CA TRP A 61 -5.94 -3.04 -5.22
C TRP A 61 -6.56 -1.68 -5.57
N GLY A 62 -7.65 -1.30 -4.92
CA GLY A 62 -8.30 0.00 -5.10
C GLY A 62 -7.37 1.16 -4.77
N ASP A 63 -6.67 1.11 -3.64
CA ASP A 63 -5.74 2.16 -3.22
C ASP A 63 -4.61 2.37 -4.22
N PHE A 64 -3.98 1.28 -4.68
CA PHE A 64 -2.82 1.33 -5.58
C PHE A 64 -3.18 1.50 -7.07
N ASN A 65 -4.42 1.20 -7.46
CA ASN A 65 -4.92 1.36 -8.84
C ASN A 65 -5.98 2.47 -8.98
N SER A 66 -6.17 3.30 -7.96
CA SER A 66 -7.09 4.45 -7.92
C SER A 66 -6.80 5.55 -8.96
N GLY A 67 -5.69 5.45 -9.69
CA GLY A 67 -5.23 6.46 -10.65
C GLY A 67 -4.47 7.62 -9.99
N LEU A 68 -4.23 7.57 -8.68
CA LEU A 68 -3.40 8.56 -7.99
C LEU A 68 -1.97 8.57 -8.55
N PRO A 69 -1.34 9.75 -8.69
CA PRO A 69 -0.01 9.83 -9.23
C PRO A 69 1.03 9.27 -8.22
N PRO A 70 2.12 8.63 -8.69
CA PRO A 70 3.08 7.95 -7.81
C PRO A 70 3.70 8.80 -6.69
N ASN A 71 3.88 10.11 -6.92
CA ASN A 71 4.38 11.03 -5.90
C ASN A 71 3.41 11.17 -4.72
N LEU A 72 2.11 11.17 -4.99
CA LEU A 72 1.10 11.27 -3.93
C LEU A 72 0.99 9.97 -3.14
N LEU A 73 1.02 8.82 -3.82
CA LEU A 73 1.02 7.50 -3.17
C LEU A 73 2.22 7.32 -2.22
N VAL A 74 3.43 7.65 -2.69
CA VAL A 74 4.65 7.59 -1.85
C VAL A 74 4.54 8.50 -0.64
N LYS A 75 3.97 9.69 -0.80
CA LYS A 75 3.82 10.67 0.27
C LYS A 75 2.80 10.25 1.32
N LEU A 76 1.63 9.77 0.90
CA LEU A 76 0.63 9.18 1.78
C LEU A 76 1.21 7.99 2.55
N ALA A 77 2.04 7.17 1.89
CA ALA A 77 2.70 6.04 2.53
C ALA A 77 3.70 6.48 3.61
N ILE A 78 4.42 7.59 3.40
CA ILE A 78 5.32 8.17 4.41
C ILE A 78 4.53 8.68 5.60
N GLU A 79 3.46 9.44 5.38
CA GLU A 79 2.66 10.01 6.46
C GLU A 79 1.92 8.95 7.29
N ARG A 80 1.46 7.87 6.64
CA ARG A 80 0.86 6.72 7.31
C ARG A 80 1.90 5.86 8.05
N GLY A 81 3.19 6.21 7.97
CA GLY A 81 4.28 5.46 8.58
C GLY A 81 4.54 4.10 7.93
N VAL A 82 3.95 3.84 6.75
CA VAL A 82 4.15 2.59 6.04
C VAL A 82 5.52 2.62 5.37
N LEU A 83 5.89 3.71 4.69
CA LEU A 83 7.22 3.92 4.10
C LEU A 83 8.03 4.86 4.99
N ARG A 84 9.25 4.50 5.38
CA ARG A 84 10.11 5.45 6.09
C ARG A 84 10.69 6.47 5.12
N ALA A 85 10.87 7.71 5.58
CA ALA A 85 11.43 8.77 4.74
C ALA A 85 12.85 8.46 4.25
N ASP A 86 13.63 7.68 5.00
CA ASP A 86 14.98 7.24 4.64
C ASP A 86 15.02 6.17 3.52
N GLU A 87 13.88 5.54 3.22
CA GLU A 87 13.72 4.61 2.09
C GLU A 87 13.55 5.37 0.76
N VAL A 88 13.35 6.69 0.81
CA VAL A 88 13.25 7.55 -0.37
C VAL A 88 14.57 8.31 -0.56
N PRO A 89 15.15 8.32 -1.77
CA PRO A 89 16.35 9.13 -2.04
C PRO A 89 16.14 10.59 -1.63
N GLU A 90 17.06 11.15 -0.86
CA GLU A 90 16.95 12.51 -0.29
C GLU A 90 16.62 13.59 -1.34
N PRO A 91 17.24 13.62 -2.54
CA PRO A 91 16.90 14.61 -3.57
C PRO A 91 15.47 14.46 -4.10
N LEU A 92 14.88 13.27 -4.02
CA LEU A 92 13.50 13.00 -4.40
C LEU A 92 12.54 13.38 -3.28
N LEU A 93 12.89 13.07 -2.02
CA LEU A 93 12.10 13.44 -0.85
C LEU A 93 11.90 14.96 -0.76
N ALA A 94 12.96 15.74 -0.99
CA ALA A 94 12.89 17.20 -1.02
C ALA A 94 11.92 17.74 -2.08
N LYS A 95 11.72 17.01 -3.19
CA LYS A 95 10.79 17.39 -4.28
C LYS A 95 9.33 17.01 -4.01
N LEU A 96 9.06 16.14 -3.04
CA LEU A 96 7.69 15.68 -2.73
C LEU A 96 6.87 16.74 -1.97
N GLY A 97 7.54 17.66 -1.25
CA GLY A 97 6.92 18.70 -0.42
C GLY A 97 5.99 18.16 0.69
N PRO A 98 5.42 19.02 1.55
CA PRO A 98 4.39 18.64 2.53
C PRO A 98 3.04 18.38 1.85
N LEU A 99 2.16 17.50 2.36
CA LEU A 99 0.81 17.38 1.78
C LEU A 99 0.14 18.72 2.02
N GLU A 100 -0.01 19.52 0.97
CA GLU A 100 -0.92 20.65 1.08
C GLU A 100 -2.31 20.03 1.27
N PRO A 101 -3.05 20.41 2.33
CA PRO A 101 -4.47 20.10 2.36
C PRO A 101 -5.05 20.70 1.08
N GLU A 102 -5.82 19.91 0.32
CA GLU A 102 -6.52 20.45 -0.84
C GLU A 102 -7.24 21.73 -0.39
N SER A 103 -6.90 22.85 -1.04
CA SER A 103 -7.75 24.03 -0.94
C SER A 103 -9.14 23.59 -1.33
N PRO A 104 -10.18 23.87 -0.52
CA PRO A 104 -11.53 23.49 -0.91
C PRO A 104 -11.78 24.10 -2.28
N SER A 105 -12.02 23.25 -3.27
CA SER A 105 -12.50 23.66 -4.58
C SER A 105 -13.81 24.41 -4.36
N THR A 106 -13.74 25.72 -4.21
CA THR A 106 -14.88 26.63 -4.38
C THR A 106 -15.33 26.48 -5.83
N LYS A 107 -16.33 25.62 -6.04
CA LYS A 107 -17.24 25.76 -7.17
C LYS A 107 -18.36 26.67 -6.69
N ASP A 108 -18.25 27.94 -7.08
CA ASP A 108 -19.40 28.82 -7.26
C ASP A 108 -20.18 28.40 -8.53
#